data_AF-A0A943RCC4-F1
#
_entry.id   AF-A0A943RCC4-F1
#
_cell.length_a   1.000
_cell.length_b   1.000
_cell.length_c   1.000
_cell.angle_alpha   90.00
_cell.angle_beta   90.00
_cell.angle_gamma   90.00
#
_symmetry.space_group_name_H-M   'P 1'
#
loop_
_entity.id
_entity.type
_entity.pdbx_description
1 polymer ?
#
loop_
_entity_poly.entity_id
_entity_poly.type
_entity_poly.pdbx_seq_one_letter_code
_entity_poly.pdbx_strand_id
1 'polypeptide(L)'
;MRAARYAVAQPAGVRNDSGENKDRSEARDDEKQQTDQIVDTGSVITGDGRHMIHCLTVIGQIEGHNVLPSQNKTTKYEHVIPQLVAIEEEPRIDGLLIILNTVGGDVEAGLAIAELVAGMKKPTVSLVLGGGHSIGVPLAVAAKHSFIAPSATMTIHPVRMNGLMLGVPQTLEYFQRMQERITQFVTDNSHITPQRFYELAMNTEELVMDVGTVLDGPDAVKEGLIDSLGSLSDAIDCLYKMIDKEKKAAKKTSKSTKKTGKKA
;
A
#
# COMPACT_ATOMS: atom_id res chain seq x y z
N MET A 1 -57.84 17.48 -70.59
CA MET A 1 -57.36 18.85 -70.29
C MET A 1 -56.69 18.84 -68.92
N ARG A 2 -55.41 19.24 -68.90
CA ARG A 2 -54.54 19.79 -67.83
C ARG A 2 -54.63 19.33 -66.36
N ALA A 3 -53.41 19.13 -65.85
CA ALA A 3 -52.98 18.75 -64.51
C ALA A 3 -53.04 19.87 -63.45
N ALA A 4 -52.97 19.47 -62.17
CA ALA A 4 -52.33 20.25 -61.12
C ALA A 4 -51.75 19.31 -60.04
N ARG A 5 -50.48 19.55 -59.70
CA ARG A 5 -49.68 18.89 -58.63
C ARG A 5 -49.97 19.57 -57.29
N TYR A 6 -49.94 18.82 -56.18
CA TYR A 6 -49.54 19.35 -54.87
C TYR A 6 -48.73 18.30 -54.09
N ALA A 7 -47.73 18.80 -53.36
CA ALA A 7 -46.59 18.09 -52.79
C ALA A 7 -46.91 17.30 -51.52
N VAL A 8 -46.16 16.21 -51.30
CA VAL A 8 -46.11 15.44 -50.05
C VAL A 8 -44.99 16.02 -49.18
N ALA A 9 -45.32 16.47 -47.97
CA ALA A 9 -44.34 16.80 -46.93
C ALA A 9 -43.96 15.53 -46.14
N GLN A 10 -42.67 15.28 -45.93
CA GLN A 10 -42.16 14.28 -44.99
C GLN A 10 -42.14 14.86 -43.57
N PRO A 11 -42.47 14.09 -42.51
CA PRO A 11 -42.14 14.48 -41.15
C PRO A 11 -40.69 14.12 -40.80
N ALA A 12 -40.15 14.93 -39.88
CA ALA A 12 -38.76 15.08 -39.52
C ALA A 12 -38.17 13.89 -38.73
N GLY A 13 -36.83 13.87 -38.74
CA GLY A 13 -35.99 12.76 -38.30
C GLY A 13 -36.12 12.34 -36.84
N VAL A 14 -35.93 11.05 -36.65
CA VAL A 14 -35.58 10.40 -35.39
C VAL A 14 -34.22 10.94 -34.94
N ARG A 15 -34.18 11.61 -33.77
CA ARG A 15 -32.92 11.94 -33.09
C ARG A 15 -32.45 10.70 -32.33
N ASN A 16 -31.19 10.31 -32.56
CA ASN A 16 -30.50 9.21 -31.90
C ASN A 16 -30.36 9.46 -30.39
N ASP A 17 -31.03 8.62 -29.59
CA ASP A 17 -30.96 8.54 -28.11
C ASP A 17 -29.88 7.54 -27.62
N SER A 18 -28.91 7.22 -28.47
CA SER A 18 -27.93 6.14 -28.23
C SER A 18 -26.69 6.58 -27.45
N GLY A 19 -26.53 7.88 -27.17
CA GLY A 19 -25.36 8.44 -26.48
C GLY A 19 -25.51 8.49 -24.95
N GLU A 20 -26.66 8.96 -24.46
CA GLU A 20 -26.89 9.13 -23.01
C GLU A 20 -27.02 7.81 -22.25
N ASN A 21 -27.46 6.75 -22.93
CA ASN A 21 -27.67 5.44 -22.31
C ASN A 21 -26.36 4.61 -22.17
N LYS A 22 -25.34 4.90 -23.00
CA LYS A 22 -24.00 4.28 -22.88
C LYS A 22 -23.16 4.93 -21.78
N ASP A 23 -23.16 6.26 -21.71
CA ASP A 23 -22.45 7.00 -20.65
C ASP A 23 -22.99 6.63 -19.25
N ARG A 24 -24.31 6.43 -19.13
CA ARG A 24 -24.94 5.97 -17.87
C ARG A 24 -24.65 4.50 -17.53
N SER A 25 -24.43 3.63 -18.52
CA SER A 25 -24.08 2.24 -18.24
C SER A 25 -22.61 2.11 -17.84
N GLU A 26 -21.71 2.80 -18.54
CA GLU A 26 -20.27 2.80 -18.25
C GLU A 26 -19.99 3.39 -16.85
N ALA A 27 -20.61 4.51 -16.50
CA ALA A 27 -20.47 5.10 -15.15
C ALA A 27 -20.99 4.18 -14.03
N ARG A 28 -22.06 3.42 -14.28
CA ARG A 28 -22.60 2.44 -13.31
C ARG A 28 -21.72 1.21 -13.17
N ASP A 29 -21.11 0.77 -14.27
CA ASP A 29 -20.20 -0.37 -14.27
C ASP A 29 -18.89 -0.03 -13.53
N ASP A 30 -18.38 1.21 -13.68
CA ASP A 30 -17.21 1.70 -12.96
C ASP A 30 -17.46 1.83 -11.44
N GLU A 31 -18.60 2.40 -11.02
CA GLU A 31 -18.99 2.48 -9.60
C GLU A 31 -19.13 1.09 -8.98
N LYS A 32 -19.65 0.14 -9.75
CA LYS A 32 -19.82 -1.24 -9.30
C LYS A 32 -18.49 -1.97 -9.19
N GLN A 33 -17.57 -1.80 -10.14
CA GLN A 33 -16.21 -2.35 -10.06
C GLN A 33 -15.42 -1.78 -8.88
N GLN A 34 -15.53 -0.46 -8.63
CA GLN A 34 -14.87 0.16 -7.48
C GLN A 34 -15.44 -0.36 -6.15
N THR A 35 -16.76 -0.55 -6.07
CA THR A 35 -17.42 -1.16 -4.91
C THR A 35 -16.94 -2.59 -4.70
N ASP A 36 -16.89 -3.39 -5.76
CA ASP A 36 -16.44 -4.78 -5.71
C ASP A 36 -14.96 -4.85 -5.26
N GLN A 37 -14.07 -3.94 -5.71
CA GLN A 37 -12.67 -3.88 -5.24
C GLN A 37 -12.53 -3.54 -3.75
N ILE A 38 -13.35 -2.61 -3.24
CA ILE A 38 -13.37 -2.26 -1.81
C ILE A 38 -13.84 -3.47 -0.98
N VAL A 39 -14.88 -4.17 -1.44
CA VAL A 39 -15.44 -5.33 -0.74
C VAL A 39 -14.48 -6.53 -0.76
N ASP A 40 -13.89 -6.81 -1.92
CA ASP A 40 -13.11 -8.04 -2.12
C ASP A 40 -11.66 -7.91 -1.65
N THR A 41 -11.08 -6.71 -1.76
CA THR A 41 -9.64 -6.50 -1.50
C THR A 41 -9.31 -5.31 -0.61
N GLY A 42 -10.31 -4.53 -0.17
CA GLY A 42 -10.08 -3.36 0.68
C GLY A 42 -9.29 -2.25 -0.03
N SER A 43 -9.34 -2.19 -1.35
CA SER A 43 -8.58 -1.22 -2.13
C SER A 43 -9.45 -0.32 -2.97
N VAL A 44 -8.92 0.87 -3.27
CA VAL A 44 -9.61 1.87 -4.08
C VAL A 44 -8.62 2.76 -4.82
N ILE A 45 -8.94 3.07 -6.08
CA ILE A 45 -8.28 4.13 -6.84
C ILE A 45 -9.06 5.43 -6.60
N THR A 46 -8.37 6.48 -6.16
CA THR A 46 -8.99 7.78 -5.85
C THR A 46 -8.03 8.93 -6.10
N GLY A 47 -8.54 10.17 -6.17
CA GLY A 47 -7.72 11.32 -6.50
C GLY A 47 -8.45 12.66 -6.55
N ASP A 48 -7.69 13.75 -6.60
CA ASP A 48 -8.20 15.13 -6.77
C ASP A 48 -8.29 15.55 -8.25
N GLY A 49 -8.18 14.59 -9.17
CA GLY A 49 -8.08 14.80 -10.62
C GLY A 49 -6.70 15.26 -11.11
N ARG A 50 -5.79 15.69 -10.22
CA ARG A 50 -4.38 16.00 -10.55
C ARG A 50 -3.42 14.91 -10.08
N HIS A 51 -3.80 14.21 -9.01
CA HIS A 51 -3.11 13.09 -8.43
C HIS A 51 -4.08 11.92 -8.38
N MET A 52 -3.69 10.81 -8.99
CA MET A 52 -4.45 9.57 -8.90
C MET A 52 -3.63 8.59 -8.05
N ILE A 53 -4.17 8.15 -6.93
CA ILE A 53 -3.48 7.25 -6.01
C ILE A 53 -4.28 5.97 -5.84
N HIS A 54 -3.57 4.88 -5.57
CA HIS A 54 -4.16 3.65 -5.11
C HIS A 54 -4.04 3.58 -3.58
N CYS A 55 -5.15 3.32 -2.89
CA CYS A 55 -5.15 3.05 -1.47
C CYS A 55 -5.26 1.54 -1.26
N LEU A 56 -4.28 0.96 -0.56
CA LEU A 56 -4.24 -0.45 -0.18
C LEU A 56 -4.37 -0.55 1.34
N THR A 57 -5.38 -1.26 1.83
CA THR A 57 -5.51 -1.53 3.28
C THR A 57 -4.94 -2.90 3.62
N VAL A 58 -4.06 -2.97 4.61
CA VAL A 58 -3.61 -4.23 5.23
C VAL A 58 -4.20 -4.27 6.64
N ILE A 59 -5.25 -5.06 6.80
CA ILE A 59 -6.04 -5.13 8.02
C ILE A 59 -6.15 -6.58 8.50
N GLY A 60 -6.08 -6.76 9.81
CA GLY A 60 -6.18 -8.07 10.44
C GLY A 60 -4.89 -8.87 10.26
N GLN A 61 -5.00 -10.18 10.10
CA GLN A 61 -3.85 -11.06 9.98
C GLN A 61 -3.43 -11.22 8.52
N ILE A 62 -2.13 -11.15 8.24
CA ILE A 62 -1.58 -11.41 6.91
C ILE A 62 -1.56 -12.93 6.68
N GLU A 63 -2.36 -13.39 5.72
CA GLU A 63 -2.36 -14.77 5.26
C GLU A 63 -1.16 -15.02 4.34
N GLY A 64 -0.52 -16.17 4.52
CA GLY A 64 0.55 -16.66 3.65
C GLY A 64 0.16 -17.97 2.99
N HIS A 65 1.04 -18.97 3.07
CA HIS A 65 0.85 -20.27 2.42
C HIS A 65 -0.39 -21.05 2.90
N ASN A 66 -0.95 -20.69 4.05
CA ASN A 66 -2.13 -21.34 4.61
C ASN A 66 -3.30 -20.35 4.67
N VAL A 67 -4.46 -20.79 4.20
CA VAL A 67 -5.72 -20.08 4.37
C VAL A 67 -6.11 -20.13 5.84
N LEU A 68 -6.39 -18.97 6.44
CA LEU A 68 -6.83 -18.90 7.83
C LEU A 68 -8.35 -19.17 7.94
N PRO A 69 -8.85 -19.53 9.14
CA PRO A 69 -10.28 -19.72 9.37
C PRO A 69 -11.08 -18.48 8.96
N SER A 70 -12.27 -18.67 8.38
CA SER A 70 -13.12 -17.59 7.87
C SER A 70 -13.61 -16.58 8.91
N GLN A 71 -13.45 -16.88 10.20
CA GLN A 71 -13.75 -15.97 11.30
C GLN A 71 -12.66 -14.91 11.50
N ASN A 72 -11.45 -15.16 10.99
CA ASN A 72 -10.36 -14.21 11.07
C ASN A 72 -10.55 -13.12 10.01
N LYS A 73 -10.32 -11.85 10.40
CA LYS A 73 -10.14 -10.78 9.42
C LYS A 73 -8.74 -10.91 8.86
N THR A 74 -8.61 -10.98 7.54
CA THR A 74 -7.33 -11.25 6.92
C THR A 74 -7.06 -10.40 5.69
N THR A 75 -5.77 -10.19 5.44
CA THR A 75 -5.26 -9.65 4.18
C THR A 75 -4.57 -10.78 3.44
N LYS A 76 -5.04 -11.07 2.23
CA LYS A 76 -4.57 -12.18 1.40
C LYS A 76 -3.41 -11.74 0.51
N TYR A 77 -2.21 -12.21 0.80
CA TYR A 77 -1.02 -11.78 0.06
C TYR A 77 -1.07 -12.14 -1.43
N GLU A 78 -1.76 -13.22 -1.79
CA GLU A 78 -1.98 -13.62 -3.18
C GLU A 78 -2.86 -12.63 -3.96
N HIS A 79 -3.65 -11.81 -3.27
CA HIS A 79 -4.37 -10.69 -3.87
C HIS A 79 -3.52 -9.41 -3.90
N VAL A 80 -2.73 -9.16 -2.86
CA VAL A 80 -1.91 -7.94 -2.75
C VAL A 80 -0.77 -7.93 -3.77
N ILE A 81 -0.04 -9.03 -3.95
CA ILE A 81 1.10 -9.11 -4.87
C ILE A 81 0.73 -8.67 -6.31
N PRO A 82 -0.29 -9.25 -6.97
CA PRO A 82 -0.65 -8.84 -8.33
C PRO A 82 -1.16 -7.39 -8.39
N GLN A 83 -1.81 -6.90 -7.32
CA GLN A 83 -2.21 -5.49 -7.25
C GLN A 83 -1.00 -4.55 -7.24
N LEU A 84 0.05 -4.84 -6.45
CA LEU A 84 1.26 -4.03 -6.43
C LEU A 84 1.94 -3.96 -7.80
N VAL A 85 1.98 -5.08 -8.53
CA VAL A 85 2.48 -5.11 -9.92
C VAL A 85 1.62 -4.24 -10.83
N ALA A 86 0.29 -4.36 -10.75
CA ALA A 86 -0.63 -3.54 -11.53
C ALA A 86 -0.48 -2.04 -11.22
N ILE A 87 -0.29 -1.70 -9.94
CA ILE A 87 -0.08 -0.32 -9.48
C ILE A 87 1.23 0.22 -10.02
N GLU A 88 2.33 -0.52 -10.02
CA GLU A 88 3.62 -0.05 -10.55
C GLU A 88 3.52 0.23 -12.07
N GLU A 89 2.84 -0.62 -12.83
CA GLU A 89 2.78 -0.51 -14.29
C GLU A 89 1.72 0.49 -14.81
N GLU A 90 0.60 0.69 -14.11
CA GLU A 90 -0.53 1.50 -14.60
C GLU A 90 -0.19 3.00 -14.65
N PRO A 91 -0.02 3.63 -15.84
CA PRO A 91 0.42 5.03 -15.94
C PRO A 91 -0.56 6.04 -15.32
N ARG A 92 -1.84 5.66 -15.19
CA ARG A 92 -2.86 6.50 -14.55
C ARG A 92 -2.71 6.58 -13.04
N ILE A 93 -2.04 5.63 -12.39
CA ILE A 93 -1.79 5.66 -10.95
C ILE A 93 -0.44 6.33 -10.70
N ASP A 94 -0.47 7.44 -9.99
CA ASP A 94 0.69 8.27 -9.68
C ASP A 94 1.42 7.83 -8.40
N GLY A 95 0.74 7.16 -7.46
CA GLY A 95 1.32 6.76 -6.18
C GLY A 95 0.46 5.79 -5.38
N LEU A 96 1.04 5.26 -4.29
CA LEU A 96 0.42 4.26 -3.42
C LEU A 96 0.35 4.77 -1.97
N LEU A 97 -0.84 4.72 -1.38
CA LEU A 97 -1.08 4.89 0.05
C LEU A 97 -1.37 3.53 0.67
N ILE A 98 -0.63 3.16 1.72
CA ILE A 98 -0.80 1.90 2.44
C ILE A 98 -1.34 2.21 3.83
N ILE A 99 -2.52 1.69 4.16
CA ILE A 99 -3.12 1.82 5.49
C ILE A 99 -2.90 0.53 6.26
N LEU A 100 -2.25 0.60 7.42
CA LEU A 100 -1.90 -0.56 8.22
C LEU A 100 -2.70 -0.58 9.53
N ASN A 101 -3.41 -1.68 9.76
CA ASN A 101 -4.02 -2.01 11.06
C ASN A 101 -3.99 -3.54 11.22
N THR A 102 -2.80 -4.07 11.50
CA THR A 102 -2.52 -5.50 11.43
C THR A 102 -2.03 -6.04 12.76
N VAL A 103 -2.48 -7.26 13.07
CA VAL A 103 -1.98 -8.04 14.21
C VAL A 103 -0.75 -8.89 13.83
N GLY A 104 -0.17 -8.63 12.66
CA GLY A 104 0.93 -9.40 12.08
C GLY A 104 0.40 -10.54 11.21
N GLY A 105 1.17 -11.62 11.06
CA GLY A 105 0.77 -12.76 10.25
C GLY A 105 1.96 -13.57 9.77
N ASP A 106 1.82 -14.18 8.59
CA ASP A 106 2.89 -14.93 7.97
C ASP A 106 4.08 -14.03 7.62
N VAL A 107 5.26 -14.40 8.14
CA VAL A 107 6.49 -13.62 7.99
C VAL A 107 6.94 -13.55 6.54
N GLU A 108 6.88 -14.65 5.80
CA GLU A 108 7.35 -14.70 4.42
C GLU A 108 6.44 -13.90 3.49
N ALA A 109 5.11 -14.04 3.67
CA ALA A 109 4.13 -13.29 2.91
C ALA A 109 4.24 -11.78 3.15
N GLY A 110 4.36 -11.35 4.41
CA GLY A 110 4.50 -9.94 4.73
C GLY A 110 5.84 -9.35 4.28
N LEU A 111 6.95 -10.10 4.36
CA LEU A 111 8.24 -9.66 3.78
C LEU A 111 8.16 -9.56 2.26
N ALA A 112 7.47 -10.48 1.58
CA ALA A 112 7.31 -10.41 0.12
C ALA A 112 6.56 -9.14 -0.30
N ILE A 113 5.49 -8.77 0.42
CA ILE A 113 4.78 -7.51 0.19
C ILE A 113 5.70 -6.31 0.48
N ALA A 114 6.43 -6.33 1.59
CA ALA A 114 7.33 -5.25 1.99
C ALA A 114 8.44 -5.02 0.94
N GLU A 115 9.07 -6.09 0.45
CA GLU A 115 10.09 -6.03 -0.61
C GLU A 115 9.55 -5.45 -1.91
N LEU A 116 8.33 -5.83 -2.31
CA LEU A 116 7.69 -5.24 -3.49
C LEU A 116 7.46 -3.75 -3.32
N VAL A 117 6.94 -3.33 -2.16
CA VAL A 117 6.67 -1.90 -1.86
C VAL A 117 7.96 -1.08 -1.84
N ALA A 118 9.01 -1.58 -1.17
CA ALA A 118 10.30 -0.91 -1.09
C ALA A 118 10.97 -0.75 -2.48
N GLY A 119 10.73 -1.71 -3.38
CA GLY A 119 11.23 -1.69 -4.76
C GLY A 119 10.46 -0.78 -5.73
N MET A 120 9.30 -0.24 -5.36
CA MET A 120 8.46 0.53 -6.28
C MET A 120 9.09 1.87 -6.69
N LYS A 121 8.97 2.24 -7.98
CA LYS A 121 9.41 3.57 -8.44
C LYS A 121 8.40 4.65 -8.09
N LYS A 122 7.12 4.31 -8.10
CA LYS A 122 6.07 5.27 -7.73
C LYS A 122 6.21 5.71 -6.26
N PRO A 123 5.88 6.97 -5.92
CA PRO A 123 5.78 7.40 -4.54
C PRO A 123 4.89 6.48 -3.70
N THR A 124 5.39 6.07 -2.54
CA THR A 124 4.69 5.22 -1.58
C THR A 124 4.67 5.89 -0.23
N VAL A 125 3.51 5.90 0.44
CA VAL A 125 3.35 6.37 1.81
C VAL A 125 2.60 5.33 2.62
N SER A 126 3.07 5.01 3.83
CA SER A 126 2.35 4.17 4.78
C SER A 126 1.75 4.99 5.91
N LEU A 127 0.62 4.53 6.46
CA LEU A 127 0.00 5.10 7.65
C LEU A 127 -0.46 3.97 8.58
N VAL A 128 0.15 3.90 9.75
CA VAL A 128 -0.23 2.96 10.82
C VAL A 128 -1.38 3.55 11.64
N LEU A 129 -2.49 2.81 11.67
CA LEU A 129 -3.72 3.15 12.38
C LEU A 129 -4.06 2.00 13.35
N GLY A 130 -4.15 2.28 14.65
CA GLY A 130 -4.39 1.23 15.64
C GLY A 130 -3.10 0.49 15.97
N GLY A 131 -2.94 -0.77 15.51
CA GLY A 131 -1.75 -1.57 15.80
C GLY A 131 -0.94 -1.95 14.56
N GLY A 132 0.37 -1.78 14.62
CA GLY A 132 1.36 -2.36 13.70
C GLY A 132 2.16 -3.45 14.40
N HIS A 133 1.67 -4.69 14.36
CA HIS A 133 2.28 -5.80 15.09
C HIS A 133 3.25 -6.59 14.21
N SER A 134 4.45 -6.90 14.72
CA SER A 134 5.37 -7.86 14.09
C SER A 134 5.72 -7.49 12.65
N ILE A 135 5.31 -8.32 11.66
CA ILE A 135 5.49 -8.08 10.23
C ILE A 135 4.84 -6.77 9.72
N GLY A 136 3.91 -6.19 10.49
CA GLY A 136 3.42 -4.83 10.28
C GLY A 136 4.53 -3.77 10.34
N VAL A 137 5.62 -4.02 11.08
CA VAL A 137 6.79 -3.14 11.14
C VAL A 137 7.51 -3.07 9.78
N PRO A 138 8.00 -4.17 9.18
CA PRO A 138 8.51 -4.18 7.81
C PRO A 138 7.57 -3.53 6.78
N LEU A 139 6.27 -3.79 6.86
CA LEU A 139 5.29 -3.18 5.95
C LEU A 139 5.18 -1.66 6.10
N ALA A 140 5.28 -1.15 7.33
CA ALA A 140 5.24 0.28 7.59
C ALA A 140 6.47 0.98 7.02
N VAL A 141 7.65 0.45 7.29
CA VAL A 141 8.92 1.06 6.88
C VAL A 141 9.25 0.87 5.40
N ALA A 142 8.62 -0.09 4.72
CA ALA A 142 8.82 -0.31 3.29
C ALA A 142 8.38 0.86 2.40
N ALA A 143 7.46 1.71 2.88
CA ALA A 143 7.07 2.90 2.14
C ALA A 143 8.16 3.98 2.20
N LYS A 144 8.27 4.78 1.15
CA LYS A 144 9.27 5.87 1.06
C LYS A 144 9.10 6.95 2.13
N HIS A 145 7.91 7.06 2.72
CA HIS A 145 7.66 7.85 3.92
C HIS A 145 6.56 7.16 4.74
N SER A 146 6.77 7.05 6.04
CA SER A 146 5.89 6.36 6.96
C SER A 146 5.28 7.31 7.99
N PHE A 147 3.99 7.15 8.22
CA PHE A 147 3.26 7.85 9.27
C PHE A 147 2.70 6.88 10.30
N ILE A 148 2.60 7.34 11.54
CA ILE A 148 1.86 6.66 12.60
C ILE A 148 0.92 7.64 13.29
N ALA A 149 -0.31 7.22 13.53
CA ALA A 149 -1.25 8.03 14.30
C ALA A 149 -0.80 8.15 15.77
N PRO A 150 -1.03 9.28 16.46
CA PRO A 150 -0.58 9.47 17.84
C PRO A 150 -1.06 8.39 18.83
N SER A 151 -2.25 7.83 18.60
CA SER A 151 -2.82 6.77 19.44
C SER A 151 -2.49 5.35 18.97
N ALA A 152 -1.77 5.21 17.85
CA ALA A 152 -1.41 3.91 17.32
C ALA A 152 -0.15 3.37 18.02
N THR A 153 0.06 2.06 17.91
CA THR A 153 1.20 1.38 18.50
C THR A 153 1.93 0.51 17.49
N MET A 154 3.23 0.32 17.69
CA MET A 154 4.08 -0.63 16.98
C MET A 154 4.60 -1.65 17.97
N THR A 155 4.51 -2.93 17.64
CA THR A 155 4.99 -3.98 18.54
C THR A 155 6.11 -4.77 17.88
N ILE A 156 7.28 -4.72 18.51
CA ILE A 156 8.50 -5.38 18.07
C ILE A 156 8.75 -6.57 18.99
N HIS A 157 8.95 -7.75 18.43
CA HIS A 157 9.25 -8.97 19.18
C HIS A 157 10.02 -9.95 18.28
N PRO A 158 10.72 -10.95 18.83
CA PRO A 158 11.38 -11.98 18.03
C PRO A 158 10.38 -12.79 17.21
N VAL A 159 10.84 -13.38 16.11
CA VAL A 159 10.09 -14.40 15.37
C VAL A 159 9.70 -15.55 16.30
N ARG A 160 8.44 -15.98 16.19
CA ARG A 160 7.89 -17.09 16.98
C ARG A 160 7.34 -18.16 16.05
N MET A 161 7.28 -19.38 16.57
CA MET A 161 6.57 -20.48 15.93
C MET A 161 5.56 -21.06 16.91
N ASN A 162 4.35 -21.28 16.43
CA ASN A 162 3.33 -22.00 17.19
C ASN A 162 3.51 -23.50 16.92
N GLY A 163 3.61 -24.31 17.99
CA GLY A 163 3.71 -25.77 17.90
C GLY A 163 5.05 -26.34 18.39
N LEU A 164 5.28 -27.63 18.11
CA LEU A 164 6.48 -28.34 18.56
C LEU A 164 7.72 -27.85 17.79
N MET A 165 8.66 -27.23 18.49
CA MET A 165 9.97 -26.91 17.94
C MET A 165 10.92 -28.11 18.12
N LEU A 166 11.54 -28.55 17.03
CA LEU A 166 12.69 -29.45 17.11
C LEU A 166 13.88 -28.64 17.63
N GLY A 167 14.34 -28.91 18.86
CA GLY A 167 15.48 -28.23 19.50
C GLY A 167 16.84 -28.57 18.88
N VAL A 168 16.88 -28.87 17.58
CA VAL A 168 18.10 -29.18 16.85
C VAL A 168 18.78 -27.88 16.38
N PRO A 169 20.12 -27.82 16.31
CA PRO A 169 20.85 -26.61 15.95
C PRO A 169 20.39 -25.95 14.64
N GLN A 170 19.98 -26.76 13.66
CA GLN A 170 19.52 -26.29 12.34
C GLN A 170 18.24 -25.46 12.45
N THR A 171 17.31 -25.84 13.33
CA THR A 171 16.07 -25.09 13.54
C THR A 171 16.35 -23.76 14.24
N LEU A 172 17.27 -23.74 15.21
CA LEU A 172 17.72 -22.51 15.86
C LEU A 172 18.39 -21.56 14.87
N GLU A 173 19.29 -22.07 14.02
CA GLU A 173 19.98 -21.30 12.99
C GLU A 173 18.99 -20.72 11.97
N TYR A 174 17.96 -21.47 11.58
CA TYR A 174 16.90 -20.96 10.71
C TYR A 174 16.19 -19.73 11.30
N PHE A 175 15.83 -19.77 12.59
CA PHE A 175 15.18 -18.63 13.25
C PHE A 175 16.10 -17.42 13.37
N GLN A 176 17.37 -17.63 13.69
CA GLN A 176 18.36 -16.54 13.70
C GLN A 176 18.44 -15.87 12.32
N ARG A 177 18.59 -16.64 11.25
CA ARG A 177 18.64 -16.10 9.89
C ARG A 177 17.35 -15.37 9.50
N MET A 178 16.19 -15.86 9.92
CA MET A 178 14.92 -15.17 9.67
C MET A 178 14.86 -13.84 10.43
N GLN A 179 15.25 -13.82 11.70
CA GLN A 179 15.30 -12.60 12.51
C GLN A 179 16.30 -11.59 11.93
N GLU A 180 17.46 -12.04 11.47
CA GLU A 180 18.48 -11.21 10.81
C GLU A 180 17.93 -10.58 9.55
N ARG A 181 17.22 -11.33 8.70
CA ARG A 181 16.57 -10.80 7.48
C ARG A 181 15.56 -9.69 7.80
N ILE A 182 14.72 -9.89 8.81
CA ILE A 182 13.74 -8.87 9.25
C ILE A 182 14.48 -7.63 9.78
N THR A 183 15.48 -7.85 10.64
CA THR A 183 16.26 -6.77 11.25
C THR A 183 16.93 -5.93 10.16
N GLN A 184 17.59 -6.58 9.20
CA GLN A 184 18.27 -5.93 8.09
C GLN A 184 17.28 -5.13 7.25
N PHE A 185 16.16 -5.72 6.85
CA PHE A 185 15.14 -5.02 6.07
C PHE A 185 14.61 -3.78 6.79
N VAL A 186 14.29 -3.90 8.10
CA VAL A 186 13.79 -2.78 8.88
C VAL A 186 14.84 -1.66 8.97
N THR A 187 16.09 -2.00 9.24
CA THR A 187 17.15 -1.01 9.42
C THR A 187 17.58 -0.35 8.11
N ASP A 188 17.44 -1.04 6.98
CA ASP A 188 17.72 -0.47 5.66
C ASP A 188 16.64 0.50 5.19
N ASN A 189 15.41 0.36 5.71
CA ASN A 189 14.24 1.14 5.31
C ASN A 189 13.75 2.10 6.41
N SER A 190 14.51 2.29 7.48
CA SER A 190 14.18 3.25 8.55
C SER A 190 15.43 3.92 9.11
N HIS A 191 15.29 4.67 10.21
CA HIS A 191 16.39 5.36 10.86
C HIS A 191 16.87 4.67 12.15
N ILE A 192 16.26 3.55 12.51
CA ILE A 192 16.66 2.77 13.69
C ILE A 192 17.94 1.98 13.40
N THR A 193 18.82 1.88 14.39
CA THR A 193 20.03 1.07 14.26
C THR A 193 19.72 -0.42 14.47
N PRO A 194 20.47 -1.35 13.84
CA PRO A 194 20.29 -2.79 14.07
C PRO A 194 20.40 -3.19 15.53
N GLN A 195 21.35 -2.59 16.26
CA GLN A 195 21.52 -2.84 17.69
C GLN A 195 20.26 -2.42 18.46
N ARG A 196 19.76 -1.20 18.22
CA ARG A 196 18.58 -0.69 18.94
C ARG A 196 17.32 -1.50 18.62
N PHE A 197 17.13 -1.88 17.35
CA PHE A 197 16.00 -2.73 16.95
C PHE A 197 16.07 -4.11 17.64
N TYR A 198 17.27 -4.70 17.73
CA TYR A 198 17.47 -5.96 18.44
C TYR A 198 17.18 -5.85 19.94
N GLU A 199 17.63 -4.78 20.60
CA GLU A 199 17.32 -4.51 22.01
C GLU A 199 15.81 -4.42 22.26
N LEU A 200 15.09 -3.69 21.41
CA LEU A 200 13.62 -3.58 21.50
C LEU A 200 12.94 -4.94 21.28
N ALA A 201 13.42 -5.73 20.32
CA ALA A 201 12.88 -7.04 20.04
C ALA A 201 13.08 -8.01 21.21
N MET A 202 14.25 -7.99 21.86
CA MET A 202 14.61 -8.91 22.94
C MET A 202 14.29 -8.38 24.34
N ASN A 203 13.54 -7.28 24.44
CA ASN A 203 13.15 -6.70 25.71
C ASN A 203 12.29 -7.69 26.51
N THR A 204 12.64 -7.90 27.79
CA THR A 204 11.93 -8.79 28.72
C THR A 204 11.28 -8.03 29.88
N GLU A 205 11.49 -6.70 29.95
CA GLU A 205 10.96 -5.85 31.00
C GLU A 205 9.50 -5.47 30.74
N GLU A 206 9.07 -5.50 29.48
CA GLU A 206 7.68 -5.33 29.08
C GLU A 206 7.00 -6.70 28.95
N LEU A 207 5.89 -6.90 29.68
CA LEU A 207 5.07 -8.12 29.63
C LEU A 207 4.25 -8.24 28.32
N VAL A 208 4.77 -7.72 27.22
CA VAL A 208 4.15 -7.83 25.91
C VAL A 208 4.46 -9.21 25.38
N MET A 209 3.53 -10.14 25.58
CA MET A 209 3.60 -11.48 25.01
C MET A 209 4.93 -12.18 25.38
N ASP A 210 5.41 -12.07 26.63
CA ASP A 210 6.64 -12.67 27.17
C ASP A 210 7.99 -12.02 26.78
N VAL A 211 8.17 -11.55 25.53
CA VAL A 211 9.38 -10.86 25.05
C VAL A 211 9.02 -9.90 23.91
N GLY A 212 9.42 -8.63 24.02
CA GLY A 212 9.22 -7.59 23.02
C GLY A 212 8.98 -6.21 23.63
N THR A 213 8.80 -5.21 22.78
CA THR A 213 8.48 -3.83 23.17
C THR A 213 7.26 -3.33 22.41
N VAL A 214 6.38 -2.59 23.08
CA VAL A 214 5.31 -1.82 22.45
C VAL A 214 5.66 -0.34 22.47
N LEU A 215 5.89 0.22 21.29
CA LEU A 215 6.09 1.65 21.11
C LEU A 215 4.74 2.31 20.80
N ASP A 216 4.41 3.39 21.48
CA ASP A 216 3.34 4.28 21.03
C ASP A 216 3.80 5.10 19.82
N GLY A 217 2.88 5.85 19.20
CA GLY A 217 3.19 6.65 18.02
C GLY A 217 4.40 7.57 18.20
N PRO A 218 4.43 8.42 19.24
CA PRO A 218 5.59 9.27 19.52
C PRO A 218 6.90 8.51 19.73
N ASP A 219 6.88 7.40 20.47
CA ASP A 219 8.08 6.61 20.71
C ASP A 219 8.57 5.89 19.44
N ALA A 220 7.67 5.40 18.59
CA ALA A 220 8.03 4.81 17.30
C ALA A 220 8.77 5.82 16.39
N VAL A 221 8.36 7.09 16.42
CA VAL A 221 9.05 8.16 15.69
C VAL A 221 10.38 8.52 16.35
N LYS A 222 10.42 8.59 17.68
CA LYS A 222 11.62 8.92 18.45
C LYS A 222 12.72 7.86 18.30
N GLU A 223 12.37 6.58 18.25
CA GLU A 223 13.28 5.47 17.99
C GLU A 223 13.78 5.44 16.53
N GLY A 224 13.23 6.30 15.65
CA GLY A 224 13.57 6.32 14.22
C GLY A 224 12.96 5.16 13.44
N LEU A 225 11.98 4.46 14.01
CA LEU A 225 11.29 3.37 13.33
C LEU A 225 10.30 3.88 12.30
N ILE A 226 9.58 4.97 12.61
CA ILE A 226 8.61 5.63 11.73
C ILE A 226 9.05 7.07 11.49
N ASP A 227 8.83 7.61 10.28
CA ASP A 227 9.36 8.92 9.90
C ASP A 227 8.62 10.07 10.59
N SER A 228 7.30 9.94 10.81
CA SER A 228 6.48 11.05 11.31
C SER A 228 5.21 10.61 12.04
N LEU A 229 4.80 11.43 13.01
CA LEU A 229 3.42 11.41 13.48
C LEU A 229 2.51 12.04 12.43
N GLY A 230 1.32 11.51 12.22
CA GLY A 230 0.38 12.13 11.28
C GLY A 230 -1.00 11.50 11.23
N SER A 231 -1.89 12.23 10.57
CA SER A 231 -3.23 11.81 10.22
C SER A 231 -3.30 11.35 8.76
N LEU A 232 -4.48 10.89 8.33
CA LEU A 232 -4.74 10.58 6.93
C LEU A 232 -4.46 11.78 6.01
N SER A 233 -4.80 13.00 6.44
CA SER A 233 -4.56 14.21 5.64
C SER A 233 -3.06 14.45 5.43
N ASP A 234 -2.25 14.24 6.48
CA ASP A 234 -0.80 14.45 6.42
C ASP A 234 -0.14 13.43 5.47
N ALA A 235 -0.58 12.17 5.53
CA ALA A 235 -0.11 11.12 4.64
C ALA A 235 -0.45 11.40 3.16
N ILE A 236 -1.69 11.82 2.87
CA ILE A 236 -2.11 12.19 1.51
C ILE A 236 -1.32 13.41 1.01
N ASP A 237 -1.18 14.45 1.83
CA ASP A 237 -0.42 15.65 1.46
C ASP A 237 1.05 15.34 1.19
N CYS A 238 1.65 14.44 1.98
CA CYS A 238 3.01 13.96 1.75
C CYS A 238 3.12 13.22 0.40
N LEU A 239 2.21 12.29 0.15
CA LEU A 239 2.18 11.50 -1.09
C LEU A 239 2.02 12.41 -2.31
N TYR A 240 1.10 13.38 -2.27
CA TYR A 240 0.90 14.34 -3.36
C TYR A 240 2.15 15.20 -3.59
N LYS A 241 2.83 15.66 -2.53
CA LYS A 241 4.11 16.38 -2.66
C LYS A 241 5.19 15.52 -3.31
N MET A 242 5.25 14.23 -3.01
CA MET A 242 6.21 13.30 -3.64
C MET A 242 5.90 13.09 -5.12
N ILE A 243 4.62 12.88 -5.48
CA ILE A 243 4.16 12.79 -6.87
C ILE A 243 4.54 14.03 -7.65
N ASP A 244 4.31 15.21 -7.07
CA ASP A 244 4.65 16.49 -7.69
C ASP A 244 6.15 16.65 -7.94
N LYS A 245 6.99 16.18 -7.00
CA LYS A 245 8.45 16.19 -7.15
C LYS A 245 8.89 15.29 -8.29
N GLU A 246 8.37 14.07 -8.38
CA GLU A 246 8.65 13.11 -9.46
C GLU A 246 8.23 13.67 -10.84
N LYS A 247 6.99 14.18 -10.95
CA LYS A 247 6.49 14.81 -12.19
C LYS A 247 7.36 16.00 -12.61
N LYS A 248 7.85 16.81 -11.65
CA LYS A 248 8.77 17.93 -11.92
C LYS A 248 10.15 17.44 -12.37
N ALA A 249 10.69 16.38 -11.77
CA ALA A 249 11.96 15.78 -12.15
C ALA A 249 11.91 15.23 -13.59
N ALA A 250 10.89 14.45 -13.94
CA ALA A 250 10.69 13.91 -15.29
C ALA A 250 10.57 15.01 -16.37
N LYS A 251 9.88 16.13 -16.05
CA LYS A 251 9.79 17.30 -16.95
C LYS A 251 11.12 18.02 -17.15
N LYS A 252 12.00 18.03 -16.15
CA LYS A 252 13.35 18.63 -16.28
C LYS A 252 14.25 17.75 -17.15
N THR A 253 14.23 16.44 -16.95
CA THR A 253 15.01 15.48 -17.74
C THR A 253 14.65 15.54 -19.23
N SER A 254 13.35 15.51 -19.56
CA SER A 254 12.87 15.59 -20.95
C SER A 254 13.20 16.93 -21.65
N LYS A 255 13.24 18.05 -20.92
CA LYS A 255 13.66 19.36 -21.46
C LYS A 255 15.16 19.45 -21.71
N SER A 256 15.97 18.78 -20.89
CA SER A 256 17.43 18.71 -21.06
C SER A 256 17.79 17.94 -22.34
N THR A 257 17.20 16.76 -22.53
CA THR A 257 17.43 15.90 -23.71
C THR A 257 17.01 16.55 -25.02
N LYS A 258 15.92 17.34 -25.02
CA LYS A 258 15.50 18.13 -26.20
C LYS A 258 16.43 19.30 -26.53
N LYS A 259 17.13 19.87 -25.54
CA LYS A 259 18.08 20.98 -25.77
C LYS A 259 19.43 20.50 -26.31
N THR A 260 19.89 19.31 -25.92
CA THR A 260 21.13 18.72 -26.43
C THR A 260 20.97 18.16 -27.84
N GLY A 261 19.82 17.55 -28.18
CA GLY A 261 19.54 17.06 -29.53
C GLY A 261 19.29 18.13 -30.59
N LYS A 262 19.11 19.40 -30.21
CA LYS A 262 18.90 20.53 -31.15
C LYS A 262 20.19 21.31 -31.45
N LYS A 263 21.33 20.88 -30.88
CA LYS A 263 22.67 21.45 -31.07
C LYS A 263 23.61 20.51 -31.85
N ALA A 264 23.10 19.39 -32.36
CA ALA A 264 23.81 18.46 -33.22
C ALA A 264 23.33 18.63 -34.67
#